data_AF-F3FZW2-F1
#
_entry.id   AF-F3FZW2-F1
#
_cell.length_a   1.000
_cell.length_b   1.000
_cell.length_c   1.000
_cell.angle_alpha   90.00
_cell.angle_beta   90.00
_cell.angle_gamma   90.00
#
_symmetry.space_group_name_H-M   'P 1'
#
loop_
_entity.id
_entity.type
_entity.pdbx_description
1 polymer ?
#
loop_
_entity_poly.entity_id
_entity_poly.type
_entity_poly.pdbx_seq_one_letter_code
_entity_poly.pdbx_strand_id
1 'polypeptide(L)' 'SFSDFEYAGKRKQTRRERFLAEMDQVVPWTGLLGLIESS' A
#
# COMPACT_ATOMS: atom_id res chain seq x y z
N SER A 1 -6.38 -13.11 31.09
CA SER A 1 -7.13 -13.15 29.84
C SER A 1 -6.12 -13.11 28.69
N PHE A 2 -5.99 -14.19 27.92
CA PHE A 2 -5.07 -14.24 26.76
C PHE A 2 -5.64 -13.48 25.55
N SER A 3 -6.88 -12.98 25.68
CA SER A 3 -7.67 -12.29 24.67
C SER A 3 -7.19 -10.87 24.34
N ASP A 4 -6.47 -10.22 25.26
CA ASP A 4 -5.97 -8.84 25.05
C ASP A 4 -4.67 -8.81 24.23
N PHE A 5 -3.95 -9.94 24.15
CA PHE A 5 -2.67 -10.01 23.44
C PHE A 5 -2.83 -10.25 21.94
N GLU A 6 -3.95 -10.85 21.50
CA GLU A 6 -4.27 -11.03 20.07
C GLU A 6 -4.61 -9.71 19.37
N TYR A 7 -4.99 -8.67 20.11
CA TYR A 7 -5.16 -7.31 19.59
C TYR A 7 -3.86 -6.51 19.53
N ALA A 8 -2.78 -6.98 20.17
CA ALA A 8 -1.49 -6.28 20.18
C ALA A 8 -0.69 -6.42 18.87
N GLY A 9 -1.14 -7.26 17.93
CA GLY A 9 -0.42 -7.59 16.70
C GLY A 9 -0.87 -6.84 15.43
N LYS A 10 -1.98 -6.11 15.45
CA LYS A 10 -2.38 -5.29 14.28
C LYS A 10 -1.60 -3.97 14.32
N ARG A 11 -0.39 -4.00 13.75
CA ARG A 11 0.38 -2.76 13.49
C ARG A 11 -0.56 -1.77 12.80
N LYS A 12 -0.71 -0.58 13.39
CA LYS A 12 -1.47 0.51 12.77
C LYS A 12 -0.86 0.78 11.41
N GLN A 13 -1.68 0.73 10.34
CA GLN A 13 -1.24 1.09 9.01
C GLN A 13 -0.60 2.49 9.06
N THR A 14 0.62 2.61 8.57
CA THR A 14 1.31 3.90 8.56
C THR A 14 0.68 4.83 7.53
N ARG A 15 0.85 6.16 7.71
CA ARG A 15 0.38 7.14 6.72
C ARG A 15 0.95 6.87 5.33
N ARG A 16 2.22 6.42 5.26
CA ARG A 16 2.89 6.03 4.02
C ARG A 16 2.21 4.82 3.37
N GLU A 17 1.93 3.76 4.13
CA GLU A 17 1.24 2.58 3.60
C GLU A 17 -0.15 2.91 3.06
N ARG A 18 -0.90 3.78 3.75
CA ARG A 18 -2.21 4.22 3.26
C ARG A 18 -2.09 4.98 1.94
N PHE A 19 -1.16 5.93 1.88
CA PHE A 19 -0.88 6.68 0.65
C PHE A 19 -0.47 5.77 -0.50
N LEU A 20 0.44 4.80 -0.26
CA LEU A 20 0.87 3.87 -1.29
C LEU A 20 -0.28 2.98 -1.79
N ALA A 21 -1.18 2.54 -0.91
CA ALA A 21 -2.35 1.77 -1.29
C ALA A 21 -3.33 2.58 -2.16
N GLU A 22 -3.52 3.88 -1.86
CA GLU A 22 -4.31 4.78 -2.70
C GLU A 22 -3.64 4.99 -4.06
N MET A 23 -2.32 5.23 -4.07
CA MET A 23 -1.54 5.42 -5.29
C MET A 23 -1.58 4.19 -6.20
N ASP A 24 -1.52 2.99 -5.65
CA ASP A 24 -1.60 1.76 -6.43
C ASP A 24 -2.89 1.64 -7.26
N GLN A 25 -3.99 2.23 -6.77
CA GLN A 25 -5.29 2.21 -7.46
C GLN A 25 -5.44 3.34 -8.49
N VAL A 26 -4.84 4.51 -8.23
CA VAL A 26 -5.04 5.70 -9.07
C VAL A 26 -3.93 5.92 -10.10
N VAL A 27 -2.76 5.32 -9.91
CA VAL A 27 -1.62 5.49 -10.82
C VAL A 27 -1.76 4.53 -12.01
N PRO A 28 -1.73 5.01 -13.26
CA PRO A 28 -1.79 4.17 -14.45
C PRO A 28 -0.43 3.54 -14.76
N TRP A 29 0.00 2.58 -13.92
CA TRP A 29 1.32 1.94 -14.02
C TRP A 29 1.62 1.34 -15.39
N THR A 30 0.64 0.69 -16.01
CA THR A 30 0.77 0.10 -17.35
C THR A 30 1.09 1.16 -18.41
N GLY A 31 0.45 2.33 -18.35
CA GLY A 31 0.72 3.43 -19.26
C GLY A 31 2.11 4.03 -19.04
N LEU A 32 2.52 4.19 -17.78
CA LEU A 32 3.85 4.70 -17.43
C LEU A 32 4.97 3.75 -17.89
N LEU A 33 4.80 2.44 -17.69
CA LEU A 33 5.75 1.44 -18.16
C LEU A 33 5.88 1.46 -19.68
N GLY A 34 4.77 1.56 -20.41
CA GLY A 34 4.79 1.68 -21.87
C GLY A 34 5.60 2.88 -22.36
N LEU A 35 5.52 4.02 -21.67
CA LEU A 35 6.33 5.21 -22.01
C LEU A 35 7.83 4.98 -21.78
N ILE A 36 8.20 4.29 -20.70
CA ILE A 36 9.61 4.00 -20.37
C ILE A 36 10.20 3.00 -21.36
N GLU A 37 9.47 1.93 -21.68
CA GLU A 37 9.92 0.87 -22.59
C GLU A 37 9.97 1.34 -24.05
N SER A 38 9.18 2.36 -24.40
CA SER A 38 9.18 2.96 -25.74
C SER A 38 10.32 3.94 -26.01
N SER A 39 11.15 4.22 -25.00
CA SER A 39 12.28 5.18 -25.07
C SER A 39 13.60 4.54 -25.51
#